data_AF-A0A9D9MN83-F1
#
_entry.id   AF-A0A9D9MN83-F1
#
_cell.length_a   1.000
_cell.length_b   1.000
_cell.length_c   1.000
_cell.angle_alpha   90.00
_cell.angle_beta   90.00
_cell.angle_gamma   90.00
#
_symmetry.space_group_name_H-M   'P 1'
#
loop_
_entity.id
_entity.type
_entity.pdbx_description
1 polymer ?
#
loop_
_entity_poly.entity_id
_entity_poly.type
_entity_poly.pdbx_seq_one_letter_code
_entity_poly.pdbx_strand_id
1 'polypeptide(L)'
;MIDELRHELEKTFNRKISDRGHCEALVQDIYEKTGALLSYNTLRRLFGLAEYRKPREHTLNQLSVYCGFRSFKDFSQRFTEVDAWPTWERLFVDLSAEESSDFIELLRYRKSHNDHFTVSFTIGVRELINRRDLDGILRVFREPDFQFAVLPYDEVAQIGVLVGLHFRNFHDQALEEKLLLEPNFRDLVFKIFVDYARLNKKYGKWIQFLLTQDGIDAETKEFIVCLEHWRCFLMQEITDIKVARLLPKLEMSQHPILFGRIFGLHMLLTKTKSSKRSFIDKLRQRVNEQPQFATELLYEPCVQCLVSRDPDLMKVVLDHTHLVNDIKFWYHFSQVSIHRVFQVSHLIDSEQYMKAKGIIDGIPFGHIRHGYREFIELFVSFFKLTIAERLGEPLEELQEQFQLYRSKIAYPIFTDAYFENYFHRK
;
A
#
# COMPACT_ATOMS: atom_id res chain seq x y z
N MET A 1 -19.19 -22.98 5.70
CA MET A 1 -19.29 -23.33 7.14
C MET A 1 -19.88 -24.72 7.46
N ILE A 2 -20.88 -25.25 6.73
CA ILE A 2 -21.45 -26.58 7.07
C ILE A 2 -20.53 -27.74 6.61
N ASP A 3 -19.80 -27.57 5.50
CA ASP A 3 -18.80 -28.54 5.04
C ASP A 3 -17.60 -28.60 6.00
N GLU A 4 -17.21 -27.46 6.53
CA GLU A 4 -16.14 -27.25 7.49
C GLU A 4 -16.52 -27.86 8.84
N LEU A 5 -17.76 -27.66 9.29
CA LEU A 5 -18.29 -28.35 10.47
C LEU A 5 -18.29 -29.87 10.28
N ARG A 6 -18.60 -30.37 9.08
CA ARG A 6 -18.48 -31.82 8.77
C ARG A 6 -17.05 -32.30 8.90
N HIS A 7 -16.09 -31.54 8.40
CA HIS A 7 -14.68 -31.89 8.50
C HIS A 7 -14.19 -31.92 9.95
N GLU A 8 -14.58 -30.93 10.75
CA GLU A 8 -14.27 -30.90 12.18
C GLU A 8 -14.95 -32.00 12.97
N LEU A 9 -16.17 -32.41 12.58
CA LEU A 9 -16.82 -33.58 13.15
C LEU A 9 -16.00 -34.85 12.90
N GLU A 10 -15.51 -35.06 11.67
CA GLU A 10 -14.65 -36.22 11.35
C GLU A 10 -13.31 -36.17 12.08
N LYS A 11 -12.69 -34.99 12.22
CA LYS A 11 -11.45 -34.79 13.01
C LYS A 11 -11.67 -35.09 14.49
N THR A 12 -12.71 -34.51 15.10
CA THR A 12 -13.03 -34.68 16.53
C THR A 12 -13.42 -36.13 16.85
N PHE A 13 -14.13 -36.78 15.93
CA PHE A 13 -14.49 -38.20 16.01
C PHE A 13 -13.33 -39.13 15.67
N ASN A 14 -12.25 -38.60 15.08
CA ASN A 14 -11.07 -39.32 14.61
C ASN A 14 -11.41 -40.49 13.66
N ARG A 15 -12.45 -40.32 12.84
CA ARG A 15 -12.91 -41.32 11.87
C ARG A 15 -13.73 -40.67 10.77
N LYS A 16 -13.50 -41.09 9.53
CA LYS A 16 -14.26 -40.64 8.35
C LYS A 16 -15.66 -41.24 8.36
N ILE A 17 -16.67 -40.45 8.00
CA ILE A 17 -18.08 -40.84 8.05
C ILE A 17 -18.58 -41.13 6.63
N SER A 18 -18.54 -42.41 6.26
CA SER A 18 -18.92 -42.88 4.92
C SER A 18 -20.16 -43.76 4.88
N ASP A 19 -20.71 -44.18 6.03
CA ASP A 19 -21.82 -45.12 6.07
C ASP A 19 -22.73 -44.92 7.30
N ARG A 20 -23.79 -45.72 7.36
CA ARG A 20 -24.78 -45.67 8.44
C ARG A 20 -24.17 -45.99 9.81
N GLY A 21 -23.29 -46.99 9.88
CA GLY A 21 -22.68 -47.41 11.15
C GLY A 21 -21.81 -46.30 11.73
N HIS A 22 -21.10 -45.56 10.87
CA HIS A 22 -20.36 -44.36 11.27
C HIS A 22 -21.25 -43.27 11.86
N CYS A 23 -22.44 -43.03 11.28
CA CYS A 23 -23.40 -42.07 11.83
C CYS A 23 -23.96 -42.52 13.19
N GLU A 24 -24.26 -43.80 13.37
CA GLU A 24 -24.75 -44.33 14.65
C GLU A 24 -23.68 -44.21 15.74
N ALA A 25 -22.43 -44.55 15.41
CA ALA A 25 -21.30 -44.39 16.32
C ALA A 25 -21.02 -42.91 16.67
N LEU A 26 -21.11 -42.00 15.71
CA LEU A 26 -20.95 -40.56 15.98
C LEU A 26 -22.07 -40.02 16.87
N VAL A 27 -23.33 -40.44 16.68
CA VAL A 27 -24.42 -40.03 17.60
C VAL A 27 -24.12 -40.47 19.02
N GLN A 28 -23.62 -41.69 19.19
CA GLN A 28 -23.29 -42.23 20.50
C GLN A 28 -22.15 -41.44 21.15
N ASP A 29 -21.07 -41.15 20.42
CA ASP A 29 -19.93 -40.38 20.92
C ASP A 29 -20.32 -38.92 21.25
N ILE A 30 -21.18 -38.29 20.44
CA ILE A 30 -21.75 -36.97 20.74
C ILE A 30 -22.55 -37.01 22.05
N TYR A 31 -23.39 -38.02 22.23
CA TYR A 31 -24.19 -38.17 23.43
C TYR A 31 -23.31 -38.37 24.68
N GLU A 32 -22.29 -39.22 24.59
CA GLU A 32 -21.35 -39.48 25.69
C GLU A 32 -20.56 -38.23 26.10
N LYS A 33 -20.11 -37.42 25.13
CA LYS A 33 -19.29 -36.23 25.42
C LYS A 33 -20.09 -34.99 25.80
N THR A 34 -21.31 -34.85 25.30
CA THR A 34 -22.08 -33.59 25.42
C THR A 34 -23.46 -33.74 26.05
N GLY A 35 -23.97 -34.96 26.18
CA GLY A 35 -25.35 -35.23 26.59
C GLY A 35 -26.41 -34.89 25.53
N ALA A 36 -26.01 -34.47 24.32
CA ALA A 36 -26.93 -34.08 23.27
C ALA A 36 -27.59 -35.29 22.60
N LEU A 37 -28.91 -35.29 22.52
CA LEU A 37 -29.69 -36.33 21.83
C LEU A 37 -29.91 -35.94 20.37
N LEU A 38 -29.22 -36.64 19.46
CA LEU A 38 -29.34 -36.47 18.01
C LEU A 38 -29.82 -37.77 17.35
N SER A 39 -30.61 -37.65 16.28
CA SER A 39 -30.97 -38.81 15.46
C SER A 39 -29.85 -39.11 14.46
N TYR A 40 -29.48 -40.39 14.31
CA TYR A 40 -28.49 -40.81 13.30
C TYR A 40 -28.94 -40.44 11.88
N ASN A 41 -30.25 -40.35 11.62
CA ASN A 41 -30.79 -39.86 10.34
C ASN A 41 -30.45 -38.38 10.10
N THR A 42 -30.31 -37.57 11.14
CA THR A 42 -29.85 -36.18 11.03
C THR A 42 -28.41 -36.12 10.55
N LEU A 43 -27.53 -36.98 11.08
CA LEU A 43 -26.15 -37.07 10.62
C LEU A 43 -26.06 -37.66 9.21
N ARG A 44 -26.85 -38.68 8.88
CA ARG A 44 -26.90 -39.24 7.52
C ARG A 44 -27.21 -38.18 6.47
N ARG A 45 -28.16 -37.28 6.76
CA ARG A 45 -28.50 -36.16 5.85
C ARG A 45 -27.39 -35.12 5.79
N LEU A 46 -26.72 -34.85 6.92
CA LEU A 46 -25.60 -33.92 6.99
C LEU A 46 -24.43 -34.37 6.11
N PHE A 47 -24.09 -35.66 6.16
CA PHE A 47 -22.97 -36.27 5.40
C PHE A 47 -23.36 -36.77 3.99
N GLY A 48 -24.57 -36.46 3.50
CA GLY A 48 -25.00 -36.82 2.13
C GLY A 48 -25.33 -38.31 1.92
N LEU A 49 -25.55 -39.08 3.00
CA LEU A 49 -25.95 -40.50 2.99
C LEU A 49 -27.48 -40.71 2.95
N ALA A 50 -28.23 -39.62 2.85
CA ALA A 50 -29.68 -39.55 2.70
C ALA A 50 -30.07 -38.21 2.06
N GLU A 51 -31.34 -38.06 1.66
CA GLU A 51 -31.86 -36.82 1.07
C GLU A 51 -31.57 -35.60 1.95
N TYR A 52 -30.91 -34.60 1.37
CA TYR A 52 -30.45 -33.43 2.10
C TYR A 52 -31.62 -32.61 2.63
N ARG A 53 -31.54 -32.23 3.91
CA ARG A 53 -32.45 -31.28 4.53
C ARG A 53 -31.63 -30.32 5.37
N LYS A 54 -31.87 -29.02 5.21
CA LYS A 54 -31.17 -27.98 5.97
C LYS A 54 -31.24 -28.27 7.48
N PRO A 55 -30.10 -28.46 8.16
CA PRO A 55 -30.09 -28.70 9.61
C PRO A 55 -30.69 -27.52 10.37
N ARG A 56 -31.36 -27.80 11.50
CA ARG A 56 -31.84 -26.75 12.40
C ARG A 56 -30.65 -26.11 13.12
N GLU A 57 -30.78 -24.84 13.47
CA GLU A 57 -29.73 -24.11 14.21
C GLU A 57 -29.37 -24.80 15.53
N HIS A 58 -30.37 -25.33 16.25
CA HIS A 58 -30.13 -26.13 17.46
C HIS A 58 -29.24 -27.35 17.21
N THR A 59 -29.48 -28.07 16.11
CA THR A 59 -28.64 -29.21 15.70
C THR A 59 -27.22 -28.76 15.41
N LEU A 60 -27.05 -27.65 14.66
CA LEU A 60 -25.73 -27.11 14.38
C LEU A 60 -25.01 -26.69 15.65
N ASN A 61 -25.71 -26.09 16.61
CA ASN A 61 -25.14 -25.74 17.92
C ASN A 61 -24.64 -26.97 18.68
N GLN A 62 -25.45 -28.05 18.73
CA GLN A 62 -25.04 -29.30 19.39
C GLN A 62 -23.79 -29.91 18.75
N LEU A 63 -23.72 -29.91 17.41
CA LEU A 63 -22.55 -30.40 16.67
C LEU A 63 -21.31 -29.53 16.91
N SER A 64 -21.46 -28.20 16.93
CA SER A 64 -20.35 -27.30 17.24
C SER A 64 -19.86 -27.41 18.67
N VAL A 65 -20.75 -27.66 19.64
CA VAL A 65 -20.39 -27.93 21.04
C VAL A 65 -19.57 -29.21 21.15
N TYR A 66 -19.94 -30.25 20.43
CA TYR A 66 -19.15 -31.47 20.35
C TYR A 66 -17.73 -31.21 19.80
N CYS A 67 -17.58 -30.32 18.81
CA CYS A 67 -16.28 -29.89 18.30
C CYS A 67 -15.53 -28.87 19.20
N GLY A 68 -16.00 -28.60 20.42
CA GLY A 68 -15.31 -27.73 21.39
C GLY A 68 -15.64 -26.23 21.29
N PHE A 69 -16.65 -25.84 20.50
CA PHE A 69 -17.09 -24.44 20.38
C PHE A 69 -18.33 -24.16 21.24
N ARG A 70 -18.62 -22.89 21.55
CA ARG A 70 -19.79 -22.55 22.39
C ARG A 70 -21.13 -22.66 21.65
N SER A 71 -21.11 -22.48 20.33
CA SER A 71 -22.29 -22.53 19.45
C SER A 71 -21.84 -22.61 18.00
N PHE A 72 -22.78 -22.81 17.07
CA PHE A 72 -22.51 -22.73 15.64
C PHE A 72 -22.10 -21.32 15.20
N LYS A 73 -22.59 -20.29 15.89
CA LYS A 73 -22.13 -18.91 15.68
C LYS A 73 -20.66 -18.75 16.10
N ASP A 74 -20.29 -19.30 17.27
CA ASP A 74 -18.91 -19.28 17.78
C ASP A 74 -17.98 -20.08 16.86
N PHE A 75 -18.41 -21.26 16.40
CA PHE A 75 -17.73 -22.04 15.36
C PHE A 75 -17.53 -21.22 14.08
N SER A 76 -18.60 -20.62 13.55
CA SER A 76 -18.53 -19.84 12.31
C SER A 76 -17.62 -18.62 12.42
N GLN A 77 -17.42 -18.10 13.62
CA GLN A 77 -16.54 -16.95 13.89
C GLN A 77 -15.08 -17.39 14.09
N ARG A 78 -14.85 -18.47 14.84
CA ARG A 78 -13.51 -18.89 15.28
C ARG A 78 -12.86 -19.99 14.46
N PHE A 79 -13.61 -20.69 13.62
CA PHE A 79 -13.08 -21.78 12.80
C PHE A 79 -11.93 -21.31 11.90
N THR A 80 -12.09 -20.15 11.26
CA THR A 80 -11.05 -19.48 10.48
C THR A 80 -9.82 -19.07 11.30
N GLU A 81 -9.96 -18.84 12.61
CA GLU A 81 -8.87 -18.41 13.49
C GLU A 81 -8.06 -19.59 14.05
N VAL A 82 -8.72 -20.72 14.34
CA VAL A 82 -8.08 -21.94 14.87
C VAL A 82 -7.25 -22.64 13.79
N ASP A 83 -7.69 -22.66 12.53
CA ASP A 83 -6.93 -23.26 11.42
C ASP A 83 -5.79 -22.36 10.91
N ALA A 84 -5.83 -21.03 11.14
CA ALA A 84 -4.79 -20.11 10.71
C ALA A 84 -3.59 -20.02 11.66
N TRP A 85 -3.78 -20.30 12.96
CA TRP A 85 -2.71 -20.18 13.96
C TRP A 85 -1.51 -21.10 13.70
N PRO A 86 -1.68 -22.40 13.39
CA PRO A 86 -0.55 -23.28 13.05
C PRO A 86 0.30 -22.75 11.89
N THR A 87 -0.33 -22.06 10.93
CA THR A 87 0.36 -21.44 9.80
C THR A 87 1.24 -20.27 10.26
N TRP A 88 0.74 -19.40 11.14
CA TRP A 88 1.55 -18.31 11.70
C TRP A 88 2.62 -18.79 12.67
N GLU A 89 2.33 -19.81 13.48
CA GLU A 89 3.30 -20.45 14.38
C GLU A 89 4.51 -20.96 13.60
N ARG A 90 4.28 -21.68 12.49
CA ARG A 90 5.36 -22.16 11.62
C ARG A 90 6.25 -21.02 11.11
N LEU A 91 5.67 -19.87 10.73
CA LEU A 91 6.47 -18.71 10.31
C LEU A 91 7.44 -18.26 11.40
N PHE A 92 6.98 -18.17 12.64
CA PHE A 92 7.83 -17.73 13.75
C PHE A 92 8.86 -18.79 14.17
N VAL A 93 8.54 -20.08 14.06
CA VAL A 93 9.49 -21.17 14.28
C VAL A 93 10.60 -21.13 13.23
N ASP A 94 10.25 -21.06 11.95
CA ASP A 94 11.22 -21.02 10.85
C ASP A 94 12.09 -19.74 10.91
N LEU A 95 11.53 -18.61 11.36
CA LEU A 95 12.29 -17.38 11.63
C LEU A 95 13.18 -17.45 12.87
N SER A 96 12.92 -18.37 13.80
CA SER A 96 13.75 -18.57 15.01
C SER A 96 14.93 -19.50 14.77
N ALA A 97 14.92 -20.27 13.67
CA ALA A 97 16.01 -21.12 13.28
C ALA A 97 17.27 -20.30 12.97
N GLU A 98 18.45 -20.89 13.19
CA GLU A 98 19.74 -20.24 12.91
C GLU A 98 20.00 -20.07 11.40
N GLU A 99 19.39 -20.91 10.55
CA GLU A 99 19.56 -20.84 9.11
C GLU A 99 18.37 -20.18 8.40
N SER A 100 18.64 -19.23 7.51
CA SER A 100 17.61 -18.55 6.72
C SER A 100 16.97 -19.42 5.62
N SER A 101 17.46 -20.65 5.43
CA SER A 101 16.99 -21.60 4.41
C SER A 101 15.54 -22.01 4.65
N ASP A 102 15.17 -22.34 5.89
CA ASP A 102 13.81 -22.76 6.25
C ASP A 102 12.79 -21.65 6.00
N PHE A 103 13.15 -20.40 6.33
CA PHE A 103 12.30 -19.25 6.06
C PHE A 103 12.09 -19.02 4.56
N ILE A 104 13.14 -19.15 3.73
CA ILE A 104 13.04 -19.01 2.27
C ILE A 104 12.15 -20.11 1.67
N GLU A 105 12.30 -21.36 2.12
CA GLU A 105 11.46 -22.48 1.69
C GLU A 105 9.99 -22.25 2.05
N LEU A 106 9.70 -21.75 3.26
CA LEU A 106 8.35 -21.36 3.66
C LEU A 106 7.78 -20.28 2.73
N LEU A 107 8.57 -19.27 2.38
CA LEU A 107 8.14 -18.21 1.47
C LEU A 107 7.88 -18.73 0.05
N ARG A 108 8.72 -19.63 -0.49
CA ARG A 108 8.50 -20.29 -1.78
C ARG A 108 7.21 -21.11 -1.78
N TYR A 109 6.98 -21.88 -0.72
CA TYR A 109 5.74 -22.62 -0.52
C TYR A 109 4.51 -21.69 -0.54
N ARG A 110 4.55 -20.63 0.28
CA ARG A 110 3.48 -19.63 0.35
C ARG A 110 3.22 -18.93 -0.98
N LYS A 111 4.27 -18.59 -1.71
CA LYS A 111 4.17 -17.96 -3.03
C LYS A 111 3.50 -18.88 -4.05
N SER A 112 3.96 -20.13 -4.15
CA SER A 112 3.43 -21.12 -5.10
C SER A 112 1.97 -21.51 -4.83
N HIS A 113 1.50 -21.38 -3.59
CA HIS A 113 0.14 -21.72 -3.19
C HIS A 113 -0.78 -20.50 -3.03
N ASN A 114 -0.29 -19.29 -3.35
CA ASN A 114 -1.00 -18.02 -3.12
C ASN A 114 -1.49 -17.87 -1.67
N ASP A 115 -0.67 -18.30 -0.71
CA ASP A 115 -0.97 -18.35 0.72
C ASP A 115 -0.15 -17.31 1.48
N HIS A 116 -0.73 -16.14 1.76
CA HIS A 116 -0.17 -15.10 2.63
C HIS A 116 1.31 -14.71 2.36
N PHE A 117 1.82 -14.89 1.14
CA PHE A 117 3.24 -14.69 0.80
C PHE A 117 3.73 -13.27 1.16
N THR A 118 3.04 -12.22 0.70
CA THR A 118 3.48 -10.82 0.89
C THR A 118 3.55 -10.42 2.36
N VAL A 119 2.59 -10.87 3.16
CA VAL A 119 2.53 -10.63 4.61
C VAL A 119 3.67 -11.35 5.31
N SER A 120 3.92 -12.61 4.93
CA SER A 120 4.98 -13.45 5.50
C SER A 120 6.37 -12.92 5.18
N PHE A 121 6.57 -12.53 3.91
CA PHE A 121 7.79 -11.87 3.44
C PHE A 121 8.04 -10.60 4.26
N THR A 122 7.01 -9.77 4.41
CA THR A 122 7.11 -8.52 5.17
C THR A 122 7.47 -8.75 6.64
N ILE A 123 6.78 -9.69 7.32
CA ILE A 123 7.03 -9.98 8.74
C ILE A 123 8.46 -10.48 8.92
N GLY A 124 8.87 -11.47 8.12
CA GLY A 124 10.19 -12.06 8.25
C GLY A 124 11.31 -11.10 7.92
N VAL A 125 11.21 -10.33 6.82
CA VAL A 125 12.22 -9.31 6.49
C VAL A 125 12.33 -8.25 7.57
N ARG A 126 11.21 -7.79 8.15
CA ARG A 126 11.25 -6.81 9.25
C ARG A 126 11.88 -7.39 10.52
N GLU A 127 11.64 -8.66 10.82
CA GLU A 127 12.28 -9.35 11.94
C GLU A 127 13.79 -9.47 11.73
N LEU A 128 14.22 -9.89 10.53
CA LEU A 128 15.64 -9.96 10.19
C LEU A 128 16.33 -8.59 10.27
N ILE A 129 15.65 -7.51 9.83
CA ILE A 129 16.13 -6.12 9.98
C ILE A 129 16.31 -5.76 11.46
N ASN A 130 15.32 -6.05 12.32
CA ASN A 130 15.40 -5.77 13.75
C ASN A 130 16.56 -6.52 14.43
N ARG A 131 16.81 -7.76 14.02
CA ARG A 131 17.94 -8.59 14.48
C ARG A 131 19.28 -8.18 13.87
N ARG A 132 19.28 -7.31 12.86
CA ARG A 132 20.45 -6.93 12.06
C ARG A 132 21.11 -8.13 11.37
N ASP A 133 20.30 -9.13 11.03
CA ASP A 133 20.76 -10.29 10.28
C ASP A 133 20.89 -9.95 8.79
N LEU A 134 21.98 -9.25 8.45
CA LEU A 134 22.26 -8.86 7.08
C LEU A 134 22.35 -10.08 6.14
N ASP A 135 22.93 -11.20 6.58
CA ASP A 135 23.11 -12.37 5.73
C ASP A 135 21.74 -12.95 5.35
N GLY A 136 20.85 -13.15 6.33
CA GLY A 136 19.49 -13.60 6.09
C GLY A 136 18.69 -12.65 5.20
N ILE A 137 18.80 -11.33 5.42
CA ILE A 137 18.15 -10.34 4.57
C ILE A 137 18.65 -10.46 3.12
N LEU A 138 19.96 -10.51 2.91
CA LEU A 138 20.54 -10.59 1.56
C LEU A 138 20.18 -11.90 0.86
N ARG A 139 20.11 -13.03 1.59
CA ARG A 139 19.64 -14.30 1.02
C ARG A 139 18.20 -14.18 0.52
N VAL A 140 17.30 -13.58 1.30
CA VAL A 140 15.91 -13.35 0.90
C VAL A 140 15.81 -12.41 -0.31
N PHE A 141 16.54 -11.29 -0.32
CA PHE A 141 16.50 -10.35 -1.44
C PHE A 141 17.17 -10.86 -2.71
N ARG A 142 18.09 -11.83 -2.62
CA ARG A 142 18.77 -12.43 -3.78
C ARG A 142 18.13 -13.72 -4.27
N GLU A 143 17.09 -14.18 -3.60
CA GLU A 143 16.34 -15.35 -3.99
C GLU A 143 15.68 -15.14 -5.37
N PRO A 144 15.92 -16.01 -6.38
CA PRO A 144 15.38 -15.84 -7.72
C PRO A 144 13.85 -15.66 -7.78
N ASP A 145 13.10 -16.37 -6.95
CA ASP A 145 11.62 -16.31 -6.93
C ASP A 145 11.07 -15.00 -6.33
N PHE A 146 11.91 -14.22 -5.65
CA PHE A 146 11.54 -12.98 -4.97
C PHE A 146 12.12 -11.74 -5.65
N GLN A 147 12.62 -11.86 -6.89
CA GLN A 147 13.11 -10.71 -7.65
C GLN A 147 11.95 -9.83 -8.14
N PHE A 148 12.13 -8.51 -8.11
CA PHE A 148 11.14 -7.54 -8.63
C PHE A 148 10.59 -7.93 -10.01
N ALA A 149 11.46 -8.39 -10.91
CA ALA A 149 11.09 -8.75 -12.28
C ALA A 149 10.12 -9.94 -12.39
N VAL A 150 10.01 -10.79 -11.36
CA VAL A 150 9.16 -11.99 -11.36
C VAL A 150 7.94 -11.85 -10.45
N LEU A 151 7.86 -10.79 -9.64
CA LEU A 151 6.73 -10.55 -8.74
C LEU A 151 5.65 -9.72 -9.45
N PRO A 152 4.36 -10.09 -9.28
CA PRO A 152 3.25 -9.20 -9.65
C PRO A 152 3.38 -7.84 -8.96
N TYR A 153 3.11 -6.75 -9.69
CA TYR A 153 3.30 -5.40 -9.16
C TYR A 153 2.46 -5.11 -7.89
N ASP A 154 1.31 -5.76 -7.71
CA ASP A 154 0.52 -5.61 -6.48
C ASP A 154 1.22 -6.22 -5.25
N GLU A 155 1.90 -7.38 -5.42
CA GLU A 155 2.73 -7.97 -4.36
C GLU A 155 3.90 -7.05 -4.01
N VAL A 156 4.56 -6.51 -5.04
CA VAL A 156 5.65 -5.53 -4.89
C VAL A 156 5.16 -4.30 -4.13
N ALA A 157 3.99 -3.75 -4.49
CA ALA A 157 3.41 -2.59 -3.83
C ALA A 157 3.13 -2.86 -2.34
N GLN A 158 2.61 -4.04 -2.00
CA GLN A 158 2.35 -4.45 -0.61
C GLN A 158 3.66 -4.59 0.19
N ILE A 159 4.63 -5.35 -0.32
CA ILE A 159 5.94 -5.57 0.31
C ILE A 159 6.65 -4.23 0.53
N GLY A 160 6.76 -3.42 -0.52
CA GLY A 160 7.50 -2.17 -0.46
C GLY A 160 6.92 -1.18 0.53
N VAL A 161 5.59 -1.04 0.57
CA VAL A 161 4.94 -0.13 1.50
C VAL A 161 5.14 -0.58 2.96
N LEU A 162 4.97 -1.87 3.26
CA LEU A 162 5.02 -2.36 4.64
C LEU A 162 6.45 -2.48 5.18
N VAL A 163 7.40 -2.92 4.35
CA VAL A 163 8.82 -2.95 4.72
C VAL A 163 9.37 -1.53 4.80
N GLY A 164 9.05 -0.66 3.82
CA GLY A 164 9.50 0.74 3.81
C GLY A 164 9.01 1.52 5.03
N LEU A 165 7.76 1.29 5.46
CA LEU A 165 7.19 1.93 6.65
C LEU A 165 7.99 1.65 7.92
N HIS A 166 8.62 0.48 8.01
CA HIS A 166 9.45 0.09 9.16
C HIS A 166 10.59 1.08 9.43
N PHE A 167 11.21 1.59 8.35
CA PHE A 167 12.35 2.51 8.43
C PHE A 167 11.98 3.90 8.94
N ARG A 168 10.71 4.21 9.22
CA ARG A 168 10.38 5.43 9.97
C ARG A 168 10.91 5.41 11.40
N ASN A 169 10.95 4.24 12.02
CA ASN A 169 11.30 4.07 13.44
C ASN A 169 12.54 3.19 13.67
N PHE A 170 12.97 2.43 12.66
CA PHE A 170 14.22 1.66 12.72
C PHE A 170 15.41 2.54 12.36
N HIS A 171 16.47 2.61 13.17
CA HIS A 171 17.64 3.44 12.93
C HIS A 171 18.93 2.63 13.03
N ASP A 172 19.51 2.29 11.89
CA ASP A 172 20.83 1.67 11.80
C ASP A 172 21.46 2.04 10.46
N GLN A 173 22.24 3.12 10.44
CA GLN A 173 22.79 3.66 9.19
C GLN A 173 23.66 2.64 8.45
N ALA A 174 24.47 1.87 9.17
CA ALA A 174 25.37 0.90 8.55
C ALA A 174 24.60 -0.24 7.87
N LEU A 175 23.51 -0.72 8.49
CA LEU A 175 22.64 -1.70 7.86
C LEU A 175 21.87 -1.09 6.69
N GLU A 176 21.25 0.08 6.90
CA GLU A 176 20.47 0.80 5.88
C GLU A 176 21.28 1.04 4.60
N GLU A 177 22.52 1.52 4.70
CA GLU A 177 23.41 1.74 3.56
C GLU A 177 23.70 0.44 2.80
N LYS A 178 23.96 -0.67 3.50
CA LYS A 178 24.18 -1.97 2.86
C LYS A 178 22.94 -2.47 2.13
N LEU A 179 21.74 -2.26 2.70
CA LEU A 179 20.48 -2.60 2.04
C LEU A 179 20.23 -1.72 0.81
N LEU A 180 20.52 -0.42 0.88
CA LEU A 180 20.41 0.49 -0.28
C LEU A 180 21.34 0.08 -1.43
N LEU A 181 22.47 -0.57 -1.15
CA LEU A 181 23.37 -1.09 -2.17
C LEU A 181 22.86 -2.40 -2.81
N GLU A 182 21.92 -3.11 -2.20
CA GLU A 182 21.28 -4.31 -2.75
C GLU A 182 20.22 -3.95 -3.82
N PRO A 183 20.38 -4.35 -5.09
CA PRO A 183 19.48 -3.95 -6.18
C PRO A 183 18.01 -4.28 -5.94
N ASN A 184 17.71 -5.51 -5.51
CA ASN A 184 16.33 -5.93 -5.30
C ASN A 184 15.68 -5.22 -4.09
N PHE A 185 16.47 -4.80 -3.09
CA PHE A 185 15.96 -3.93 -2.02
C PHE A 185 15.59 -2.54 -2.58
N ARG A 186 16.39 -2.00 -3.50
CA ARG A 186 16.06 -0.74 -4.16
C ARG A 186 14.75 -0.85 -4.95
N ASP A 187 14.58 -1.94 -5.69
CA ASP A 187 13.41 -2.17 -6.54
C ASP A 187 12.14 -2.45 -5.74
N LEU A 188 12.21 -3.30 -4.71
CA LEU A 188 11.05 -3.72 -3.93
C LEU A 188 10.66 -2.73 -2.84
N VAL A 189 11.63 -2.07 -2.19
CA VAL A 189 11.37 -1.26 -0.98
C VAL A 189 11.55 0.21 -1.26
N PHE A 190 12.77 0.62 -1.65
CA PHE A 190 13.10 2.03 -1.80
C PHE A 190 12.21 2.71 -2.85
N LYS A 191 12.22 2.23 -4.11
CA LYS A 191 11.49 2.85 -5.22
C LYS A 191 9.96 2.80 -5.06
N ILE A 192 9.45 1.86 -4.26
CA ILE A 192 8.00 1.64 -4.07
C ILE A 192 7.43 2.47 -2.92
N PHE A 193 8.17 2.62 -1.81
CA PHE A 193 7.64 3.26 -0.60
C PHE A 193 7.60 4.79 -0.70
N VAL A 194 8.63 5.40 -1.30
CA VAL A 194 8.84 6.86 -1.44
C VAL A 194 8.18 7.73 -0.36
N ASP A 195 8.93 8.03 0.70
CA ASP A 195 8.36 8.73 1.86
C ASP A 195 8.40 10.26 1.72
N TYR A 196 7.39 10.82 1.07
CA TYR A 196 7.23 12.26 0.84
C TYR A 196 7.19 13.08 2.13
N ALA A 197 6.82 12.47 3.25
CA ALA A 197 6.83 13.13 4.56
C ALA A 197 8.20 13.09 5.27
N ARG A 198 9.21 12.42 4.68
CA ARG A 198 10.58 12.33 5.22
C ARG A 198 11.68 12.56 4.16
N LEU A 199 11.38 13.25 3.05
CA LEU A 199 12.44 13.71 2.13
C LEU A 199 13.35 14.75 2.79
N ASN A 200 12.86 15.55 3.76
CA ASN A 200 13.70 16.41 4.62
C ASN A 200 14.38 15.66 5.78
N LYS A 201 14.19 14.35 5.88
CA LYS A 201 14.66 13.50 6.99
C LYS A 201 15.36 12.26 6.42
N LYS A 202 15.08 11.08 6.96
CA LYS A 202 15.80 9.83 6.64
C LYS A 202 15.75 9.45 5.16
N TYR A 203 14.57 9.54 4.53
CA TYR A 203 14.44 9.16 3.12
C TYR A 203 15.27 10.09 2.22
N GLY A 204 15.37 11.38 2.56
CA GLY A 204 16.30 12.31 1.93
C GLY A 204 17.76 11.90 2.07
N LYS A 205 18.18 11.46 3.27
CA LYS A 205 19.54 10.96 3.51
C LYS A 205 19.84 9.73 2.66
N TRP A 206 18.88 8.83 2.47
CA TRP A 206 19.02 7.67 1.57
C TRP A 206 19.24 8.10 0.12
N ILE A 207 18.49 9.09 -0.36
CA ILE A 207 18.68 9.66 -1.71
C ILE A 207 20.10 10.24 -1.84
N GLN A 208 20.53 11.06 -0.88
CA GLN A 208 21.85 11.68 -0.88
C GLN A 208 22.98 10.64 -0.82
N PHE A 209 22.84 9.59 -0.01
CA PHE A 209 23.79 8.48 0.02
C PHE A 209 23.88 7.77 -1.33
N LEU A 210 22.75 7.44 -1.96
CA LEU A 210 22.73 6.77 -3.26
C LEU A 210 23.33 7.63 -4.39
N LEU A 211 23.18 8.96 -4.30
CA LEU A 211 23.77 9.89 -5.26
C LEU A 211 25.31 9.89 -5.23
N THR A 212 25.94 9.46 -4.14
CA THR A 212 27.41 9.36 -4.04
C THR A 212 27.96 8.00 -4.50
N GLN A 213 27.11 7.08 -4.96
CA GLN A 213 27.51 5.73 -5.33
C GLN A 213 27.65 5.57 -6.85
N ASP A 214 28.80 5.06 -7.31
CA ASP A 214 29.05 4.88 -8.75
C ASP A 214 28.32 3.66 -9.34
N GLY A 215 28.15 2.59 -8.55
CA GLY A 215 27.62 1.29 -8.95
C GLY A 215 26.10 1.18 -9.08
N ILE A 216 25.39 2.31 -9.11
CA ILE A 216 23.92 2.35 -9.24
C ILE A 216 23.49 2.25 -10.70
N ASP A 217 22.44 1.48 -10.97
CA ASP A 217 21.85 1.31 -12.29
C ASP A 217 21.23 2.62 -12.83
N ALA A 218 21.05 2.70 -14.16
CA ALA A 218 20.65 3.93 -14.83
C ALA A 218 19.24 4.40 -14.41
N GLU A 219 18.26 3.50 -14.33
CA GLU A 219 16.90 3.85 -13.92
C GLU A 219 16.86 4.38 -12.48
N THR A 220 17.57 3.72 -11.56
CA THR A 220 17.68 4.19 -10.19
C THR A 220 18.38 5.55 -10.11
N LYS A 221 19.43 5.79 -10.92
CA LYS A 221 20.08 7.11 -11.03
C LYS A 221 19.10 8.18 -11.47
N GLU A 222 18.31 7.93 -12.52
CA GLU A 222 17.27 8.86 -12.97
C GLU A 222 16.23 9.13 -11.87
N PHE A 223 15.81 8.08 -11.17
CA PHE A 223 14.84 8.14 -10.08
C PHE A 223 15.32 9.00 -8.90
N ILE A 224 16.55 8.77 -8.41
CA ILE A 224 17.09 9.52 -7.25
C ILE A 224 17.39 10.97 -7.59
N VAL A 225 17.87 11.27 -8.81
CA VAL A 225 18.08 12.65 -9.27
C VAL A 225 16.76 13.41 -9.26
N CYS A 226 15.67 12.80 -9.75
CA CYS A 226 14.35 13.43 -9.72
C CYS A 226 13.86 13.71 -8.30
N LEU A 227 14.02 12.76 -7.38
CA LEU A 227 13.61 12.96 -5.99
C LEU A 227 14.46 14.01 -5.28
N GLU A 228 15.75 14.12 -5.60
CA GLU A 228 16.60 15.16 -5.03
C GLU A 228 16.19 16.55 -5.52
N HIS A 229 15.86 16.70 -6.81
CA HIS A 229 15.29 17.95 -7.32
C HIS A 229 14.01 18.34 -6.60
N TRP A 230 13.13 17.37 -6.39
CA TRP A 230 11.89 17.60 -5.67
C TRP A 230 12.14 17.96 -4.20
N ARG A 231 13.07 17.26 -3.53
CA ARG A 231 13.49 17.57 -2.17
C ARG A 231 14.03 18.99 -2.07
N CYS A 232 14.97 19.39 -2.94
CA CYS A 232 15.55 20.74 -2.95
C CYS A 232 14.47 21.81 -3.15
N PHE A 233 13.50 21.57 -4.04
CA PHE A 233 12.35 22.46 -4.25
C PHE A 233 11.52 22.63 -2.96
N LEU A 234 11.17 21.53 -2.28
CA LEU A 234 10.43 21.58 -1.01
C LEU A 234 11.24 22.22 0.14
N MET A 235 12.56 22.04 0.12
CA MET A 235 13.48 22.60 1.11
C MET A 235 13.83 24.06 0.85
N GLN A 236 13.40 24.64 -0.28
CA GLN A 236 13.81 25.97 -0.74
C GLN A 236 15.35 26.09 -0.85
N GLU A 237 16.01 24.97 -1.13
CA GLU A 237 17.45 24.93 -1.37
C GLU A 237 17.72 25.38 -2.80
N ILE A 238 18.76 26.20 -2.98
CA ILE A 238 19.24 26.52 -4.32
C ILE A 238 19.84 25.24 -4.89
N THR A 239 19.11 24.60 -5.80
CA THR A 239 19.65 23.50 -6.59
C THR A 239 20.94 24.00 -7.25
N ASP A 240 22.09 23.41 -6.89
CA ASP A 240 23.35 23.73 -7.57
C ASP A 240 23.12 23.66 -9.08
N ILE A 241 23.58 24.66 -9.82
CA ILE A 241 23.38 24.78 -11.27
C ILE A 241 23.88 23.52 -12.00
N LYS A 242 24.81 22.77 -11.40
CA LYS A 242 25.24 21.45 -11.88
C LYS A 242 24.17 20.37 -11.76
N VAL A 243 23.43 20.32 -10.64
CA VAL A 243 22.32 19.38 -10.42
C VAL A 243 21.13 19.73 -11.31
N ALA A 244 20.79 21.03 -11.46
CA ALA A 244 19.71 21.51 -12.34
C ALA A 244 19.87 21.13 -13.83
N ARG A 245 21.11 20.87 -14.28
CA ARG A 245 21.40 20.50 -15.68
C ARG A 245 21.33 18.98 -15.95
N LEU A 246 20.98 18.17 -14.94
CA LEU A 246 21.02 16.71 -15.00
C LEU A 246 19.63 16.04 -14.96
N LEU A 247 18.54 16.80 -15.07
CA LEU A 247 17.22 16.18 -15.14
C LEU A 247 17.17 15.15 -16.29
N PRO A 248 16.73 13.91 -16.02
CA PRO A 248 16.62 12.89 -17.05
C PRO A 248 15.75 13.35 -18.23
N LYS A 249 16.05 12.86 -19.42
CA LYS A 249 15.18 13.09 -20.58
C LYS A 249 13.90 12.27 -20.42
N LEU A 250 12.82 12.77 -21.04
CA LEU A 250 11.60 11.99 -21.19
C LEU A 250 11.78 10.94 -22.29
N GLU A 251 11.74 9.68 -21.88
CA GLU A 251 11.92 8.49 -22.72
C GLU A 251 10.68 7.57 -22.61
N MET A 252 10.21 7.05 -23.74
CA MET A 252 8.99 6.21 -23.78
C MET A 252 9.19 4.81 -23.19
N SER A 253 10.41 4.40 -22.86
CA SER A 253 10.68 3.15 -22.14
C SER A 253 10.55 3.30 -20.62
N GLN A 254 10.50 4.52 -20.10
CA GLN A 254 10.42 4.77 -18.66
C GLN A 254 9.11 4.24 -18.07
N HIS A 255 9.20 3.79 -16.82
CA HIS A 255 8.04 3.44 -16.02
C HIS A 255 7.07 4.65 -15.95
N PRO A 256 5.74 4.47 -16.10
CA PRO A 256 4.77 5.57 -16.18
C PRO A 256 4.87 6.60 -15.03
N ILE A 257 5.04 6.14 -13.79
CA ILE A 257 5.21 7.03 -12.62
C ILE A 257 6.51 7.85 -12.72
N LEU A 258 7.62 7.24 -13.16
CA LEU A 258 8.90 7.93 -13.30
C LEU A 258 8.83 8.96 -14.44
N PHE A 259 8.23 8.59 -15.57
CA PHE A 259 7.97 9.50 -16.68
C PHE A 259 7.17 10.73 -16.20
N GLY A 260 6.07 10.49 -15.47
CA GLY A 260 5.24 11.55 -14.90
C GLY A 260 6.03 12.48 -13.98
N ARG A 261 6.88 11.92 -13.12
CA ARG A 261 7.74 12.69 -12.21
C ARG A 261 8.71 13.59 -12.97
N ILE A 262 9.42 13.02 -13.95
CA ILE A 262 10.37 13.74 -14.80
C ILE A 262 9.65 14.85 -15.56
N PHE A 263 8.48 14.55 -16.14
CA PHE A 263 7.67 15.50 -16.89
C PHE A 263 7.30 16.72 -16.03
N GLY A 264 6.74 16.49 -14.85
CA GLY A 264 6.32 17.61 -14.01
C GLY A 264 7.51 18.39 -13.44
N LEU A 265 8.66 17.76 -13.14
CA LEU A 265 9.88 18.48 -12.81
C LEU A 265 10.37 19.38 -13.96
N HIS A 266 10.36 18.88 -15.20
CA HIS A 266 10.66 19.71 -16.38
C HIS A 266 9.71 20.89 -16.50
N MET A 267 8.41 20.68 -16.28
CA MET A 267 7.41 21.75 -16.31
C MET A 267 7.66 22.83 -15.25
N LEU A 268 8.11 22.45 -14.05
CA LEU A 268 8.40 23.38 -12.96
C LEU A 268 9.70 24.15 -13.15
N LEU A 269 10.75 23.49 -13.63
CA LEU A 269 12.10 24.06 -13.69
C LEU A 269 12.40 24.77 -15.02
N THR A 270 11.57 24.54 -16.05
CA THR A 270 11.73 25.17 -17.37
C THR A 270 10.97 26.49 -17.48
N LYS A 271 11.67 27.56 -17.87
CA LYS A 271 11.08 28.91 -18.02
C LYS A 271 10.53 29.18 -19.44
N THR A 272 11.06 28.51 -20.46
CA THR A 272 10.74 28.79 -21.87
C THR A 272 9.44 28.09 -22.31
N LYS A 273 8.49 28.88 -22.83
CA LYS A 273 7.21 28.35 -23.33
C LYS A 273 7.37 27.28 -24.41
N SER A 274 8.35 27.42 -25.31
CA SER A 274 8.63 26.44 -26.37
C SER A 274 9.07 25.08 -25.82
N SER A 275 9.95 25.08 -24.83
CA SER A 275 10.43 23.85 -24.17
C SER A 275 9.31 23.19 -23.36
N LYS A 276 8.52 23.96 -22.58
CA LYS A 276 7.32 23.44 -21.91
C LYS A 276 6.37 22.76 -22.91
N ARG A 277 6.10 23.40 -24.05
CA ARG A 277 5.26 22.81 -25.11
C ARG A 277 5.78 21.46 -25.61
N SER A 278 7.10 21.34 -25.82
CA SER A 278 7.70 20.06 -26.23
C SER A 278 7.48 18.95 -25.21
N PHE A 279 7.58 19.25 -23.91
CA PHE A 279 7.30 18.26 -22.86
C PHE A 279 5.81 17.88 -22.81
N ILE A 280 4.91 18.85 -22.99
CA ILE A 280 3.47 18.60 -23.07
C ILE A 280 3.14 17.68 -24.26
N ASP A 281 3.74 17.94 -25.42
CA ASP A 281 3.54 17.13 -26.62
C ASP A 281 4.01 15.69 -26.39
N LYS A 282 5.16 15.49 -25.69
CA LYS A 282 5.63 14.16 -25.29
C LYS A 282 4.68 13.45 -24.32
N LEU A 283 4.16 14.14 -23.30
CA LEU A 283 3.19 13.54 -22.39
C LEU A 283 1.91 13.14 -23.15
N ARG A 284 1.40 14.02 -24.02
CA ARG A 284 0.21 13.73 -24.84
C ARG A 284 0.43 12.53 -25.74
N GLN A 285 1.59 12.44 -26.39
CA GLN A 285 1.98 11.26 -27.16
C GLN A 285 1.91 10.00 -26.29
N ARG A 286 2.55 10.02 -25.11
CA ARG A 286 2.59 8.88 -24.19
C ARG A 286 1.19 8.46 -23.71
N VAL A 287 0.33 9.41 -23.36
CA VAL A 287 -1.06 9.15 -22.94
C VAL A 287 -1.89 8.59 -24.10
N ASN A 288 -1.70 9.09 -25.32
CA ASN A 288 -2.42 8.59 -26.49
C ASN A 288 -2.00 7.16 -26.88
N GLU A 289 -0.69 6.85 -26.79
CA GLU A 289 -0.16 5.51 -27.07
C GLU A 289 -0.54 4.50 -25.99
N GLN A 290 -0.65 4.94 -24.72
CA GLN A 290 -0.92 4.07 -23.58
C GLN A 290 -1.93 4.69 -22.59
N PRO A 291 -3.20 4.86 -23.00
CA PRO A 291 -4.22 5.52 -22.18
C PRO A 291 -4.51 4.77 -20.87
N GLN A 292 -4.25 3.46 -20.83
CA GLN A 292 -4.40 2.64 -19.63
C GLN A 292 -3.47 3.07 -18.47
N PHE A 293 -2.37 3.78 -18.77
CA PHE A 293 -1.42 4.28 -17.75
C PHE A 293 -1.64 5.76 -17.39
N ALA A 294 -2.74 6.38 -17.81
CA ALA A 294 -2.99 7.80 -17.55
C ALA A 294 -2.98 8.12 -16.04
N THR A 295 -3.51 7.22 -15.20
CA THR A 295 -3.53 7.39 -13.74
C THR A 295 -2.11 7.48 -13.16
N GLU A 296 -1.21 6.62 -13.62
CA GLU A 296 0.19 6.53 -13.20
C GLU A 296 1.05 7.66 -13.77
N LEU A 297 0.84 8.01 -15.05
CA LEU A 297 1.53 9.11 -15.73
C LEU A 297 1.24 10.46 -15.06
N LEU A 298 0.02 10.65 -14.56
CA LEU A 298 -0.42 11.89 -13.94
C LEU A 298 -0.30 11.88 -12.41
N TYR A 299 0.09 10.75 -11.79
CA TYR A 299 0.18 10.60 -10.34
C TYR A 299 1.11 11.64 -9.70
N GLU A 300 2.35 11.72 -10.18
CA GLU A 300 3.35 12.66 -9.68
C GLU A 300 3.07 14.12 -10.10
N PRO A 301 2.68 14.39 -11.36
CA PRO A 301 2.20 15.72 -11.75
C PRO A 301 1.10 16.28 -10.85
N CYS A 302 0.18 15.45 -10.35
CA CYS A 302 -0.84 15.90 -9.40
C CYS A 302 -0.26 16.34 -8.05
N VAL A 303 0.65 15.55 -7.48
CA VAL A 303 1.35 15.95 -6.24
C VAL A 303 2.13 17.24 -6.46
N GLN A 304 2.80 17.35 -7.60
CA GLN A 304 3.57 18.54 -7.96
C GLN A 304 2.68 19.77 -8.17
N CYS A 305 1.49 19.62 -8.76
CA CYS A 305 0.49 20.70 -8.87
C CYS A 305 0.01 21.16 -7.50
N LEU A 306 -0.27 20.22 -6.59
CA LEU A 306 -0.71 20.54 -5.23
C LEU A 306 0.28 21.46 -4.52
N VAL A 307 1.59 21.27 -4.71
CA VAL A 307 2.59 22.13 -4.07
C VAL A 307 2.89 23.39 -4.88
N SER A 308 3.18 23.24 -6.17
CA SER A 308 3.75 24.34 -6.98
C SER A 308 2.73 25.35 -7.46
N ARG A 309 1.49 24.91 -7.69
CA ARG A 309 0.42 25.70 -8.30
C ARG A 309 0.85 26.31 -9.66
N ASP A 310 1.75 25.64 -10.40
CA ASP A 310 2.17 26.08 -11.74
C ASP A 310 0.98 25.99 -12.72
N PRO A 311 0.56 27.11 -13.34
CA PRO A 311 -0.65 27.15 -14.14
C PRO A 311 -0.58 26.32 -15.42
N ASP A 312 0.62 26.19 -16.02
CA ASP A 312 0.80 25.39 -17.22
C ASP A 312 0.67 23.89 -16.89
N LEU A 313 1.30 23.44 -15.80
CA LEU A 313 1.21 22.05 -15.33
C LEU A 313 -0.22 21.71 -14.89
N MET A 314 -0.86 22.57 -14.11
CA MET A 314 -2.24 22.37 -13.66
C MET A 314 -3.20 22.23 -14.85
N LYS A 315 -3.06 23.07 -15.88
CA LYS A 315 -3.87 22.98 -17.09
C LYS A 315 -3.73 21.61 -17.75
N VAL A 316 -2.50 21.13 -17.90
CA VAL A 316 -2.23 19.82 -18.52
C VAL A 316 -2.87 18.69 -17.71
N VAL A 317 -2.75 18.71 -16.39
CA VAL A 317 -3.38 17.69 -15.52
C VAL A 317 -4.91 17.73 -15.64
N LEU A 318 -5.51 18.93 -15.62
CA LEU A 318 -6.96 19.11 -15.77
C LEU A 318 -7.47 18.60 -17.11
N ASP A 319 -6.77 18.90 -18.22
CA ASP A 319 -7.13 18.45 -19.57
C ASP A 319 -7.25 16.91 -19.66
N HIS A 320 -6.52 16.17 -18.83
CA HIS A 320 -6.48 14.69 -18.84
C HIS A 320 -7.18 14.04 -17.63
N THR A 321 -7.79 14.81 -16.74
CA THR A 321 -8.42 14.26 -15.52
C THR A 321 -9.53 13.26 -15.82
N HIS A 322 -10.22 13.39 -16.97
CA HIS A 322 -11.27 12.47 -17.40
C HIS A 322 -10.78 11.04 -17.69
N LEU A 323 -9.47 10.84 -17.88
CA LEU A 323 -8.84 9.53 -18.11
C LEU A 323 -8.48 8.81 -16.81
N VAL A 324 -8.55 9.51 -15.68
CA VAL A 324 -8.31 8.95 -14.35
C VAL A 324 -9.64 8.49 -13.80
N ASN A 325 -9.82 7.20 -13.47
CA ASN A 325 -10.88 6.66 -12.58
C ASN A 325 -10.92 5.12 -12.52
N ASP A 326 -10.14 4.42 -13.34
CA ASP A 326 -10.17 2.95 -13.41
C ASP A 326 -9.36 2.29 -12.26
N ILE A 327 -10.05 1.98 -11.16
CA ILE A 327 -9.45 1.21 -10.04
C ILE A 327 -9.53 -0.28 -10.39
N LYS A 328 -8.38 -0.86 -10.77
CA LYS A 328 -8.23 -2.29 -11.09
C LYS A 328 -7.42 -3.05 -10.05
N PHE A 329 -6.48 -2.35 -9.40
CA PHE A 329 -5.54 -2.93 -8.45
C PHE A 329 -5.54 -2.13 -7.14
N TRP A 330 -5.09 -2.75 -6.05
CA TRP A 330 -5.04 -2.10 -4.74
C TRP A 330 -4.23 -0.81 -4.77
N TYR A 331 -3.14 -0.80 -5.54
CA TYR A 331 -2.27 0.37 -5.64
C TYR A 331 -2.91 1.58 -6.37
N HIS A 332 -3.96 1.38 -7.18
CA HIS A 332 -4.69 2.48 -7.84
C HIS A 332 -5.48 3.32 -6.84
N PHE A 333 -5.92 2.77 -5.71
CA PHE A 333 -6.70 3.53 -4.73
C PHE A 333 -5.95 4.78 -4.25
N SER A 334 -4.65 4.63 -3.96
CA SER A 334 -3.80 5.76 -3.57
C SER A 334 -3.69 6.79 -4.70
N GLN A 335 -3.48 6.34 -5.93
CA GLN A 335 -3.26 7.23 -7.07
C GLN A 335 -4.52 8.04 -7.37
N VAL A 336 -5.67 7.37 -7.50
CA VAL A 336 -6.97 8.01 -7.72
C VAL A 336 -7.33 8.95 -6.55
N SER A 337 -6.98 8.60 -5.31
CA SER A 337 -7.21 9.49 -4.17
C SER A 337 -6.42 10.80 -4.29
N ILE A 338 -5.14 10.74 -4.69
CA ILE A 338 -4.33 11.96 -4.90
C ILE A 338 -4.91 12.81 -6.04
N HIS A 339 -5.37 12.18 -7.14
CA HIS A 339 -6.08 12.87 -8.22
C HIS A 339 -7.33 13.61 -7.72
N ARG A 340 -8.12 12.97 -6.85
CA ARG A 340 -9.28 13.61 -6.22
C ARG A 340 -8.91 14.78 -5.31
N VAL A 341 -7.81 14.68 -4.56
CA VAL A 341 -7.30 15.81 -3.76
C VAL A 341 -6.92 16.99 -4.66
N PHE A 342 -6.25 16.74 -5.80
CA PHE A 342 -5.99 17.77 -6.80
C PHE A 342 -7.28 18.37 -7.38
N GLN A 343 -8.27 17.54 -7.72
CA GLN A 343 -9.58 18.00 -8.20
C GLN A 343 -10.27 18.91 -7.18
N VAL A 344 -10.20 18.57 -5.89
CA VAL A 344 -10.73 19.41 -4.81
C VAL A 344 -10.07 20.79 -4.81
N SER A 345 -8.74 20.86 -4.96
CA SER A 345 -8.04 22.14 -5.04
C SER A 345 -8.58 23.03 -6.17
N HIS A 346 -8.85 22.45 -7.34
CA HIS A 346 -9.40 23.18 -8.48
C HIS A 346 -10.87 23.61 -8.29
N LEU A 347 -11.68 22.81 -7.59
CA LEU A 347 -13.05 23.19 -7.23
C LEU A 347 -13.06 24.37 -6.25
N ILE A 348 -12.12 24.41 -5.30
CA ILE A 348 -11.95 25.55 -4.39
C ILE A 348 -11.55 26.81 -5.17
N ASP A 349 -10.61 26.70 -6.13
CA ASP A 349 -10.23 27.81 -7.05
C ASP A 349 -11.41 28.37 -7.85
N SER A 350 -12.40 27.52 -8.11
CA SER A 350 -13.60 27.83 -8.88
C SER A 350 -14.79 28.17 -7.99
N GLU A 351 -14.57 28.36 -6.69
CA GLU A 351 -15.59 28.68 -5.67
C GLU A 351 -16.73 27.64 -5.56
N GLN A 352 -16.48 26.40 -5.99
CA GLN A 352 -17.44 25.29 -5.94
C GLN A 352 -17.33 24.48 -4.64
N TYR A 353 -17.44 25.16 -3.50
CA TYR A 353 -17.14 24.60 -2.17
C TYR A 353 -18.00 23.38 -1.78
N MET A 354 -19.29 23.36 -2.12
CA MET A 354 -20.16 22.21 -1.82
C MET A 354 -19.75 20.95 -2.59
N LYS A 355 -19.32 21.11 -3.86
CA LYS A 355 -18.80 19.98 -4.65
C LYS A 355 -17.45 19.54 -4.12
N ALA A 356 -16.58 20.49 -3.76
CA ALA A 356 -15.30 20.21 -3.14
C ALA A 356 -15.47 19.39 -1.85
N LYS A 357 -16.43 19.78 -0.99
CA LYS A 357 -16.81 19.06 0.23
C LYS A 357 -17.27 17.63 -0.06
N GLY A 358 -18.20 17.45 -1.00
CA GLY A 358 -18.70 16.13 -1.37
C GLY A 358 -17.61 15.17 -1.87
N ILE A 359 -16.60 15.69 -2.59
CA ILE A 359 -15.48 14.86 -3.04
C ILE A 359 -14.52 14.57 -1.89
N ILE A 360 -14.08 15.57 -1.12
CA ILE A 360 -13.06 15.40 -0.08
C ILE A 360 -13.52 14.48 1.04
N ASP A 361 -14.81 14.49 1.39
CA ASP A 361 -15.38 13.60 2.42
C ASP A 361 -15.48 12.15 1.95
N GLY A 362 -15.54 11.92 0.62
CA GLY A 362 -15.59 10.60 0.00
C GLY A 362 -14.23 9.99 -0.36
N ILE A 363 -13.10 10.66 -0.05
CA ILE A 363 -11.76 10.11 -0.33
C ILE A 363 -11.43 9.03 0.72
N PRO A 364 -11.11 7.79 0.31
CA PRO A 364 -10.75 6.74 1.25
C PRO A 364 -9.30 6.90 1.71
N PHE A 365 -9.04 7.84 2.63
CA PHE A 365 -7.68 8.19 3.08
C PHE A 365 -6.87 7.01 3.64
N GLY A 366 -7.53 5.99 4.18
CA GLY A 366 -6.89 4.75 4.63
C GLY A 366 -6.18 3.97 3.52
N HIS A 367 -6.51 4.23 2.24
CA HIS A 367 -5.91 3.57 1.09
C HIS A 367 -4.85 4.41 0.37
N ILE A 368 -4.54 5.63 0.85
CA ILE A 368 -3.38 6.37 0.36
C ILE A 368 -2.12 5.68 0.88
N ARG A 369 -1.19 5.36 -0.02
CA ARG A 369 0.08 4.68 0.31
C ARG A 369 0.79 5.46 1.40
N HIS A 370 1.30 4.75 2.40
CA HIS A 370 1.83 5.35 3.61
C HIS A 370 2.94 6.39 3.36
N GLY A 371 3.76 6.21 2.32
CA GLY A 371 4.80 7.18 1.94
C GLY A 371 4.28 8.56 1.55
N TYR A 372 3.07 8.63 0.96
CA TYR A 372 2.45 9.89 0.54
C TYR A 372 1.41 10.39 1.54
N ARG A 373 0.82 9.48 2.34
CA ARG A 373 -0.36 9.75 3.16
C ARG A 373 -0.24 11.02 4.00
N GLU A 374 0.78 11.11 4.85
CA GLU A 374 0.91 12.27 5.75
C GLU A 374 1.18 13.58 4.99
N PHE A 375 1.87 13.50 3.84
CA PHE A 375 2.12 14.66 2.99
C PHE A 375 0.83 15.16 2.34
N ILE A 376 -0.05 14.24 1.93
CA ILE A 376 -1.35 14.58 1.35
C ILE A 376 -2.36 15.01 2.41
N GLU A 377 -2.30 14.44 3.62
CA GLU A 377 -3.13 14.84 4.77
C GLU A 377 -2.91 16.32 5.16
N LEU A 378 -1.72 16.87 4.94
CA LEU A 378 -1.47 18.32 5.07
C LEU A 378 -2.37 19.15 4.14
N PHE A 379 -2.43 18.80 2.85
CA PHE A 379 -3.27 19.53 1.89
C PHE A 379 -4.76 19.28 2.14
N VAL A 380 -5.12 18.06 2.50
CA VAL A 380 -6.52 17.70 2.82
C VAL A 380 -7.02 18.48 4.03
N SER A 381 -6.24 18.55 5.11
CA SER A 381 -6.62 19.33 6.30
C SER A 381 -6.72 20.82 5.98
N PHE A 382 -5.79 21.35 5.18
CA PHE A 382 -5.87 22.72 4.67
C PHE A 382 -7.15 22.96 3.83
N PHE A 383 -7.48 22.07 2.89
CA PHE A 383 -8.67 22.21 2.04
C PHE A 383 -9.97 22.08 2.83
N LYS A 384 -10.03 21.18 3.82
CA LYS A 384 -11.19 21.08 4.73
C LYS A 384 -11.37 22.38 5.51
N LEU A 385 -10.28 22.95 6.03
CA LEU A 385 -10.31 24.25 6.71
C LEU A 385 -10.82 25.36 5.78
N THR A 386 -10.28 25.45 4.55
CA THR A 386 -10.72 26.45 3.57
C THR A 386 -12.20 26.29 3.20
N ILE A 387 -12.67 25.06 3.00
CA ILE A 387 -14.08 24.78 2.69
C ILE A 387 -14.97 25.18 3.87
N ALA A 388 -14.61 24.79 5.10
CA ALA A 388 -15.36 25.11 6.30
C ALA A 388 -15.46 26.62 6.52
N GLU A 389 -14.35 27.35 6.36
CA GLU A 389 -14.31 28.81 6.46
C GLU A 389 -15.28 29.46 5.46
N ARG A 390 -15.29 29.00 4.21
CA ARG A 390 -16.14 29.54 3.14
C ARG A 390 -17.62 29.17 3.28
N LEU A 391 -17.91 28.07 3.97
CA LEU A 391 -19.28 27.62 4.25
C LEU A 391 -19.81 28.10 5.62
N GLY A 392 -18.99 28.78 6.42
CA GLY A 392 -19.38 29.24 7.76
C GLY A 392 -19.50 28.10 8.80
N GLU A 393 -18.71 27.05 8.65
CA GLU A 393 -18.68 25.88 9.54
C GLU A 393 -17.66 26.06 10.68
N PRO A 394 -17.74 25.27 11.78
CA PRO A 394 -16.78 25.34 12.88
C PRO A 394 -15.34 25.08 12.43
N LEU A 395 -14.39 25.90 12.90
CA LEU A 395 -13.00 25.90 12.42
C LEU A 395 -11.98 25.36 13.42
N GLU A 396 -12.28 25.37 14.72
CA GLU A 396 -11.29 25.13 15.80
C GLU A 396 -10.56 23.78 15.62
N GLU A 397 -11.30 22.67 15.54
CA GLU A 397 -10.73 21.34 15.34
C GLU A 397 -9.94 21.21 14.02
N LEU A 398 -10.43 21.86 12.95
CA LEU A 398 -9.79 21.82 11.63
C LEU A 398 -8.48 22.62 11.59
N GLN A 399 -8.44 23.76 12.31
CA GLN A 399 -7.25 24.57 12.48
C GLN A 399 -6.19 23.79 13.26
N GLU A 400 -6.56 23.19 14.40
CA GLU A 400 -5.65 22.34 15.18
C GLU A 400 -5.10 21.18 14.35
N GLN A 401 -5.96 20.48 13.60
CA GLN A 401 -5.56 19.38 12.74
C GLN A 401 -4.58 19.82 11.65
N PHE A 402 -4.85 20.94 10.97
CA PHE A 402 -3.97 21.48 9.94
C PHE A 402 -2.60 21.85 10.52
N GLN A 403 -2.57 22.54 11.67
CA GLN A 403 -1.31 22.90 12.32
C GLN A 403 -0.50 21.66 12.75
N LEU A 404 -1.17 20.64 13.29
CA LEU A 404 -0.53 19.38 13.66
C LEU A 404 0.18 18.73 12.45
N TYR A 405 -0.50 18.61 11.32
CA TYR A 405 0.09 18.03 10.11
C TYR A 405 1.23 18.88 9.56
N ARG A 406 1.07 20.20 9.55
CA ARG A 406 2.09 21.13 9.06
C ARG A 406 3.36 21.08 9.89
N SER A 407 3.24 21.10 11.22
CA SER A 407 4.38 20.95 12.14
C SER A 407 5.06 19.59 12.01
N LYS A 408 4.29 18.51 11.74
CA LYS A 408 4.85 17.17 11.56
C LYS A 408 5.69 17.04 10.28
N ILE A 409 5.19 17.60 9.18
CA ILE A 409 5.83 17.57 7.86
C ILE A 409 7.07 18.48 7.83
N ALA A 410 6.94 19.72 8.32
CA ALA A 410 8.06 20.65 8.52
C ALA A 410 8.95 20.88 7.28
N TYR A 411 8.35 21.03 6.09
CA TYR A 411 9.11 21.51 4.93
C TYR A 411 9.20 23.04 4.93
N PRO A 412 10.38 23.62 4.64
CA PRO A 412 10.58 25.07 4.54
C PRO A 412 9.63 25.81 3.59
N ILE A 413 9.19 25.20 2.49
CA ILE A 413 8.24 25.83 1.55
C ILE A 413 6.86 26.12 2.19
N PHE A 414 6.46 25.36 3.21
CA PHE A 414 5.13 25.41 3.82
C PHE A 414 5.04 26.46 4.94
N THR A 415 5.24 27.73 4.56
CA THR A 415 5.09 28.91 5.43
C THR A 415 3.64 29.36 5.57
N ASP A 416 3.35 30.30 6.50
CA ASP A 416 2.00 30.86 6.62
C ASP A 416 1.62 31.57 5.33
N ALA A 417 2.54 32.42 4.84
CA ALA A 417 2.41 33.10 3.56
C ALA A 417 2.17 32.15 2.38
N TYR A 418 2.74 30.94 2.38
CA TYR A 418 2.46 29.95 1.33
C TYR A 418 0.99 29.53 1.32
N PHE A 419 0.41 29.20 2.48
CA PHE A 419 -0.98 28.76 2.57
C PHE A 419 -1.98 29.90 2.43
N GLU A 420 -1.69 31.06 3.00
CA GLU A 420 -2.48 32.29 2.81
C GLU A 420 -2.60 32.63 1.32
N ASN A 421 -1.52 32.49 0.56
CA ASN A 421 -1.49 32.80 -0.87
C ASN A 421 -1.84 31.62 -1.80
N TYR A 422 -2.22 30.46 -1.25
CA TYR A 422 -2.39 29.24 -2.04
C TYR A 422 -3.49 29.32 -3.12
N PHE A 423 -4.60 29.99 -2.79
CA PHE A 423 -5.75 30.23 -3.68
C PHE A 423 -5.80 31.67 -4.21
N HIS A 424 -4.80 32.51 -3.88
CA HIS A 424 -4.70 33.85 -4.45
C HIS A 424 -4.10 33.75 -5.87
N ARG A 425 -4.88 34.18 -6.87
CA ARG A 425 -4.41 34.24 -8.26
C ARG A 425 -3.26 35.26 -8.35
N LYS A 426 -2.07 34.78 -8.70
CA LYS A 426 -0.92 35.65 -9.06
C LYS A 426 -1.11 36.30 -10.42
#